data_AF-A0A0V1PWX2-F1
#
_entry.id   AF-A0A0V1PWX2-F1
#
_cell.length_a   1.000
_cell.length_b   1.000
_cell.length_c   1.000
_cell.angle_alpha   90.00
_cell.angle_beta   90.00
_cell.angle_gamma   90.00
#
_symmetry.space_group_name_H-M   'P 1'
#
loop_
_entity.id
_entity.type
_entity.pdbx_description
1 polymer ?
#
loop_
_entity_poly.entity_id
_entity_poly.type
_entity_poly.pdbx_seq_one_letter_code
_entity_poly.pdbx_strand_id
1 'polypeptide(L)'
;MVITDKESGNGSVTPIKINNAPYFRNLESLEPNGQQYYDKIINNYILQISKQSRLHNPSSLAILKEGMKIVYGRRSILFCIDVEAWEVNTKVVTELGIAIFDPRKQGNALMPNITLIHIIIKENMRRKNGRFVPEHSRNYNGKTTYILSEIEAVKFIQSLIQYYFIDIRHKRQCYLVGHDVRGDIQWMLKLGIHFPADTSSLDTQKIYAASHGMNGASLKNALRSADIPHAFLHNAGNDAYYTLVLALRLCDPQSRALSTLDKPHPILPKKKLRPNCSEGEFIDSAEALISRLYVQEYTHDEVHESNGEEV
;
A
#
# COMPACT_ATOMS: atom_id res chain seq x y z
N MET A 1 20.09 -3.82 -31.05
CA MET A 1 19.98 -2.55 -31.79
C MET A 1 20.69 -1.51 -30.95
N VAL A 2 21.91 -1.15 -31.35
CA VAL A 2 22.78 -0.21 -30.62
C VAL A 2 22.25 1.19 -30.90
N ILE A 3 21.76 1.89 -29.87
CA ILE A 3 21.40 3.30 -29.98
C ILE A 3 22.47 4.07 -29.20
N THR A 4 23.40 4.63 -29.96
CA THR A 4 24.29 5.70 -29.52
C THR A 4 23.54 7.01 -29.66
N ASP A 5 23.21 7.66 -28.56
CA ASP A 5 22.87 9.08 -28.57
C ASP A 5 23.78 9.82 -27.60
N LYS A 6 24.42 10.86 -28.15
CA LYS A 6 25.37 11.74 -27.49
C LYS A 6 24.68 12.50 -26.37
N GLU A 7 25.36 12.54 -25.22
CA GLU A 7 25.03 13.36 -24.08
C GLU A 7 25.04 14.85 -24.44
N SER A 8 23.93 15.53 -24.15
CA SER A 8 23.87 16.98 -24.00
C SER A 8 23.59 17.28 -22.53
N GLY A 9 24.47 18.08 -21.92
CA GLY A 9 24.42 18.51 -20.53
C GLY A 9 23.14 19.23 -20.13
N ASN A 10 22.20 18.46 -19.60
CA ASN A 10 21.25 18.78 -18.54
C ASN A 10 20.54 17.45 -18.28
N GLY A 11 20.67 16.88 -17.08
CA GLY A 11 20.37 15.48 -16.73
C GLY A 11 18.91 15.04 -16.82
N SER A 12 18.18 15.45 -17.85
CA SER A 12 16.85 14.95 -18.19
C SER A 12 17.00 13.63 -18.93
N VAL A 13 16.73 12.54 -18.23
CA VAL A 13 16.66 11.21 -18.81
C VAL A 13 15.43 11.13 -19.73
N THR A 14 15.65 10.88 -21.02
CA THR A 14 14.55 10.67 -21.98
C THR A 14 13.80 9.37 -21.66
N PRO A 15 12.49 9.43 -21.34
CA PRO A 15 11.71 8.23 -21.04
C PRO A 15 11.53 7.34 -22.27
N ILE A 16 11.48 6.03 -22.04
CA ILE A 16 11.14 5.03 -23.06
C ILE A 16 9.63 5.11 -23.29
N LYS A 17 9.20 5.24 -24.56
CA LYS A 17 7.78 5.20 -24.92
C LYS A 17 7.24 3.77 -24.76
N ILE A 18 6.61 3.49 -23.63
CA ILE A 18 6.02 2.17 -23.32
C ILE A 18 4.58 2.01 -23.83
N ASN A 19 3.89 3.10 -24.16
CA ASN A 19 2.50 3.12 -24.63
C ASN A 19 2.24 2.28 -25.90
N ASN A 20 3.29 1.98 -26.69
CA ASN A 20 3.18 1.15 -27.87
C ASN A 20 3.08 -0.36 -27.60
N ALA A 21 3.34 -0.81 -26.36
CA ALA A 21 3.23 -2.22 -26.04
C ALA A 21 1.75 -2.67 -26.10
N PRO A 22 1.45 -3.86 -26.65
CA PRO A 22 0.07 -4.35 -26.81
C PRO A 22 -0.75 -4.36 -25.50
N TYR A 23 -0.07 -4.60 -24.38
CA TYR A 23 -0.66 -4.57 -23.05
C TYR A 23 -1.33 -3.23 -22.72
N PHE A 24 -0.61 -2.12 -22.88
CA PHE A 24 -1.10 -0.79 -22.53
C PHE A 24 -2.22 -0.30 -23.45
N ARG A 25 -2.12 -0.56 -24.76
CA ARG A 25 -3.17 -0.20 -25.73
C ARG A 25 -4.52 -0.82 -25.39
N ASN A 26 -4.54 -2.08 -24.96
CA ASN A 26 -5.78 -2.78 -24.64
C ASN A 26 -6.39 -2.30 -23.30
N LEU A 27 -5.59 -1.71 -22.39
CA LEU A 27 -6.13 -1.13 -21.16
C LEU A 27 -6.82 0.22 -21.40
N GLU A 28 -6.40 0.98 -22.40
CA GLU A 28 -6.87 2.35 -22.63
C GLU A 28 -8.28 2.47 -23.22
N SER A 29 -8.87 1.37 -23.71
CA SER A 29 -10.22 1.35 -24.29
C SER A 29 -11.33 1.11 -23.27
N LEU A 30 -11.01 1.11 -21.97
CA LEU A 30 -11.93 0.68 -20.90
C LEU A 30 -12.30 1.84 -19.98
N GLU A 31 -13.60 2.11 -19.91
CA GLU A 31 -14.17 3.13 -19.04
C GLU A 31 -14.47 2.59 -17.63
N PRO A 32 -14.39 3.43 -16.57
CA PRO A 32 -14.85 3.05 -15.25
C PRO A 32 -16.38 2.84 -15.27
N ASN A 33 -16.86 1.76 -14.66
CA ASN A 33 -18.28 1.50 -14.47
C ASN A 33 -18.58 1.15 -13.01
N GLY A 34 -19.84 1.30 -12.57
CA GLY A 34 -20.30 0.90 -11.23
C GLY A 34 -20.02 1.91 -10.10
N GLN A 35 -19.68 3.16 -10.42
CA GLN A 35 -19.27 4.14 -9.41
C GLN A 35 -20.36 4.48 -8.38
N GLN A 36 -21.62 4.54 -8.81
CA GLN A 36 -22.75 4.76 -7.91
C GLN A 36 -22.91 3.60 -6.90
N TYR A 37 -22.61 2.37 -7.31
CA TYR A 37 -22.66 1.20 -6.45
C TYR A 37 -21.60 1.27 -5.35
N TYR A 38 -20.35 1.59 -5.71
CA TYR A 38 -19.27 1.78 -4.74
C TYR A 38 -19.57 2.94 -3.78
N ASP A 39 -20.03 4.08 -4.29
CA ASP A 39 -20.36 5.25 -3.47
C ASP A 39 -21.45 4.94 -2.44
N LYS A 40 -22.46 4.14 -2.81
CA LYS A 40 -23.51 3.70 -1.89
C LYS A 40 -22.93 2.87 -0.73
N ILE A 41 -22.07 1.90 -1.03
CA ILE A 41 -21.43 1.06 -0.01
C ILE A 41 -20.57 1.91 0.92
N ILE A 42 -19.72 2.78 0.35
CA ILE A 42 -18.84 3.66 1.11
C ILE A 42 -19.66 4.57 2.03
N ASN A 43 -20.69 5.23 1.51
CA ASN A 43 -21.51 6.14 2.32
C ASN A 43 -22.23 5.40 3.46
N ASN A 44 -22.80 4.23 3.19
CA ASN A 44 -23.43 3.41 4.22
C ASN A 44 -22.44 3.02 5.32
N TYR A 45 -21.24 2.60 4.94
CA TYR A 45 -20.20 2.23 5.91
C TYR A 45 -19.75 3.41 6.78
N ILE A 46 -19.50 4.57 6.16
CA ILE A 46 -19.11 5.79 6.89
C ILE A 46 -20.20 6.20 7.90
N LEU A 47 -21.49 6.06 7.54
CA LEU A 47 -22.61 6.31 8.46
C LEU A 47 -22.67 5.33 9.64
N GLN A 48 -22.20 4.10 9.46
CA GLN A 48 -22.15 3.11 10.53
C GLN A 48 -20.99 3.40 11.50
N ILE A 49 -19.79 3.63 10.98
CA ILE A 49 -18.59 3.84 11.82
C ILE A 49 -18.54 5.22 12.49
N SER A 50 -19.25 6.23 11.97
CA SER A 50 -19.30 7.57 12.57
C SER A 50 -19.88 7.57 13.99
N LYS A 51 -20.64 6.52 14.35
CA LYS A 51 -21.18 6.31 15.69
C LYS A 51 -20.16 5.70 16.67
N GLN A 52 -19.00 5.24 16.19
CA GLN A 52 -18.00 4.58 17.03
C GLN A 52 -17.09 5.61 17.72
N SER A 53 -16.75 5.35 18.98
CA SER A 53 -15.97 6.27 19.82
C SER A 53 -14.57 6.57 19.29
N ARG A 54 -13.92 5.64 18.57
CA ARG A 54 -12.58 5.85 17.97
C ARG A 54 -12.59 6.65 16.68
N LEU A 55 -13.75 6.80 16.04
CA LEU A 55 -13.90 7.35 14.68
C LEU A 55 -14.95 8.45 14.58
N HIS A 56 -15.27 9.13 15.70
CA HIS A 56 -16.18 10.27 15.71
C HIS A 56 -15.56 11.56 15.14
N ASN A 57 -14.23 11.61 15.00
CA ASN A 57 -13.54 12.79 14.48
C ASN A 57 -13.88 13.00 12.99
N PRO A 58 -14.50 14.14 12.61
CA PRO A 58 -14.91 14.39 11.23
C PRO A 58 -13.75 14.38 10.22
N SER A 59 -12.56 14.86 10.61
CA SER A 59 -11.37 14.87 9.77
C SER A 59 -10.85 13.45 9.51
N SER A 60 -10.86 12.58 10.52
CA SER A 60 -10.52 11.17 10.37
C SER A 60 -11.48 10.45 9.43
N LEU A 61 -12.79 10.70 9.58
CA LEU A 61 -13.82 10.15 8.69
C LEU A 61 -13.65 10.63 7.25
N ALA A 62 -13.30 11.90 7.05
CA ALA A 62 -13.04 12.45 5.73
C ALA A 62 -11.83 11.78 5.05
N ILE A 63 -10.73 11.57 5.80
CA ILE A 63 -9.54 10.86 5.31
C ILE A 63 -9.90 9.43 4.87
N LEU A 64 -10.62 8.69 5.73
CA LEU A 64 -11.05 7.33 5.41
C LEU A 64 -11.98 7.29 4.20
N LYS A 65 -13.00 8.15 4.18
CA LYS A 65 -13.97 8.22 3.07
C LYS A 65 -13.29 8.52 1.75
N GLU A 66 -12.34 9.44 1.73
CA GLU A 66 -11.60 9.78 0.51
C GLU A 66 -10.69 8.62 0.06
N GLY A 67 -9.97 8.00 1.00
CA GLY A 67 -9.20 6.78 0.70
C GLY A 67 -10.06 5.67 0.11
N MET A 68 -11.26 5.43 0.67
CA MET A 68 -12.22 4.44 0.15
C MET A 68 -12.68 4.77 -1.28
N LYS A 69 -12.95 6.03 -1.60
CA LYS A 69 -13.34 6.43 -2.96
C LYS A 69 -12.20 6.21 -3.97
N ILE A 70 -10.98 6.52 -3.58
CA ILE A 70 -9.78 6.37 -4.43
C ILE A 70 -9.52 4.88 -4.70
N VAL A 71 -9.54 4.07 -3.64
CA VAL A 71 -9.10 2.67 -3.68
C VAL A 71 -10.26 1.71 -3.98
N TYR A 72 -11.24 1.58 -3.07
CA TYR A 72 -12.36 0.65 -3.22
C TYR A 72 -13.29 1.04 -4.36
N GLY A 73 -13.44 2.34 -4.62
CA GLY A 73 -14.17 2.84 -5.78
C GLY A 73 -13.56 2.46 -7.13
N ARG A 74 -12.34 1.90 -7.17
CA ARG A 74 -11.63 1.51 -8.41
C ARG A 74 -11.56 2.65 -9.45
N ARG A 75 -11.55 3.90 -8.96
CA ARG A 75 -11.52 5.12 -9.80
C ARG A 75 -10.14 5.36 -10.36
N SER A 76 -9.12 5.02 -9.58
CA SER A 76 -7.76 5.44 -9.79
C SER A 76 -6.81 4.26 -9.91
N ILE A 77 -5.68 4.51 -10.57
CA ILE A 77 -4.51 3.62 -10.54
C ILE A 77 -3.74 3.92 -9.26
N LEU A 78 -3.26 2.89 -8.60
CA LEU A 78 -2.45 2.99 -7.40
C LEU A 78 -1.01 2.60 -7.76
N PHE A 79 -0.08 3.52 -7.60
CA PHE A 79 1.33 3.35 -7.92
C PHE A 79 2.13 3.51 -6.64
N CYS A 80 2.54 2.40 -6.03
CA CYS A 80 3.34 2.40 -4.81
C CYS A 80 4.83 2.35 -5.16
N ILE A 81 5.63 3.13 -4.44
CA ILE A 81 7.08 3.08 -4.50
C ILE A 81 7.62 3.02 -3.07
N ASP A 82 8.66 2.23 -2.87
CA ASP A 82 9.43 2.17 -1.65
C ASP A 82 10.92 2.17 -2.02
N VAL A 83 11.76 2.81 -1.21
CA VAL A 83 13.19 2.94 -1.48
C VAL A 83 14.00 2.56 -0.25
N GLU A 84 14.97 1.67 -0.45
CA GLU A 84 15.96 1.32 0.58
C GLU A 84 17.31 1.99 0.27
N ALA A 85 17.97 2.50 1.32
CA ALA A 85 19.32 3.05 1.22
C ALA A 85 20.20 2.45 2.29
N TRP A 86 21.50 2.67 2.07
CA TRP A 86 22.51 2.22 2.98
C TRP A 86 22.43 2.96 4.33
N GLU A 87 22.32 2.20 5.41
CA GLU A 87 22.14 2.70 6.78
C GLU A 87 23.29 3.61 7.28
N VAL A 88 24.49 3.47 6.69
CA VAL A 88 25.66 4.30 7.03
C VAL A 88 25.67 5.63 6.26
N ASN A 89 25.10 5.65 5.04
CA ASN A 89 24.96 6.85 4.24
C ASN A 89 23.65 6.79 3.44
N THR A 90 22.61 7.41 4.01
CA THR A 90 21.25 7.43 3.49
C THR A 90 21.09 8.18 2.16
N LYS A 91 22.16 8.77 1.63
CA LYS A 91 22.19 9.31 0.26
C LYS A 91 22.42 8.24 -0.80
N VAL A 92 22.83 7.04 -0.40
CA VAL A 92 23.16 5.95 -1.33
C VAL A 92 22.03 4.94 -1.38
N VAL A 93 21.16 5.08 -2.39
CA VAL A 93 20.06 4.15 -2.65
C VAL A 93 20.59 2.78 -3.05
N THR A 94 20.12 1.73 -2.38
CA THR A 94 20.51 0.35 -2.65
C THR A 94 19.45 -0.40 -3.45
N GLU A 95 18.17 -0.12 -3.19
CA GLU A 95 17.05 -0.87 -3.77
C GLU A 95 15.86 0.04 -4.06
N LEU A 96 15.07 -0.33 -5.07
CA LEU A 96 13.84 0.34 -5.48
C LEU A 96 12.75 -0.71 -5.63
N GLY A 97 11.62 -0.50 -4.97
CA GLY A 97 10.45 -1.33 -5.04
C GLY A 97 9.28 -0.60 -5.67
N ILE A 98 8.54 -1.27 -6.55
CA ILE A 98 7.35 -0.70 -7.17
C ILE A 98 6.23 -1.75 -7.16
N ALA A 99 5.05 -1.32 -6.74
CA ALA A 99 3.84 -2.11 -6.82
C ALA A 99 2.73 -1.28 -7.46
N ILE A 100 2.16 -1.76 -8.56
CA ILE A 100 1.13 -1.04 -9.32
C ILE A 100 -0.15 -1.86 -9.35
N PHE A 101 -1.22 -1.31 -8.80
CA PHE A 101 -2.57 -1.82 -8.98
C PHE A 101 -3.32 -0.95 -9.99
N ASP A 102 -3.61 -1.56 -11.13
CA ASP A 102 -4.42 -0.97 -12.19
C ASP A 102 -5.79 -1.68 -12.21
N PRO A 103 -6.89 -1.01 -11.81
CA PRO A 103 -8.18 -1.67 -11.69
C PRO A 103 -8.79 -2.10 -13.04
N ARG A 104 -8.24 -1.63 -14.17
CA ARG A 104 -8.75 -1.95 -15.50
C ARG A 104 -8.63 -3.45 -15.77
N LYS A 105 -9.73 -4.07 -16.25
CA LYS A 105 -9.90 -5.53 -16.45
C LYS A 105 -9.90 -6.40 -15.20
N GLN A 106 -9.84 -5.81 -14.00
CA GLN A 106 -9.81 -6.57 -12.75
C GLN A 106 -11.12 -6.46 -11.96
N GLY A 107 -12.20 -5.95 -12.57
CA GLY A 107 -13.47 -5.70 -11.89
C GLY A 107 -14.13 -6.94 -11.28
N ASN A 108 -13.93 -8.11 -11.90
CA ASN A 108 -14.46 -9.40 -11.42
C ASN A 108 -13.37 -10.28 -10.78
N ALA A 109 -12.14 -9.77 -10.64
CA ALA A 109 -11.06 -10.54 -10.04
C ALA A 109 -11.28 -10.61 -8.52
N LEU A 110 -11.31 -11.83 -7.98
CA LEU A 110 -11.38 -12.02 -6.52
C LEU A 110 -10.12 -11.48 -5.84
N MET A 111 -8.95 -11.71 -6.44
CA MET A 111 -7.66 -11.21 -5.96
C MET A 111 -7.12 -10.14 -6.91
N PRO A 112 -6.57 -9.02 -6.39
CA PRO A 112 -5.97 -8.00 -7.22
C PRO A 112 -4.73 -8.56 -7.92
N ASN A 113 -4.62 -8.33 -9.22
CA ASN A 113 -3.39 -8.61 -9.95
C ASN A 113 -2.51 -7.36 -9.92
N ILE A 114 -1.46 -7.41 -9.11
CA ILE A 114 -0.55 -6.29 -8.86
C ILE A 114 0.73 -6.52 -9.68
N THR A 115 1.12 -5.51 -10.45
CA THR A 115 2.44 -5.50 -11.10
C THR A 115 3.50 -5.20 -10.06
N LEU A 116 4.49 -6.08 -9.94
CA LEU A 116 5.54 -5.99 -8.94
C LEU A 116 6.92 -5.92 -9.60
N ILE A 117 7.71 -4.95 -9.16
CA ILE A 117 9.06 -4.73 -9.65
C ILE A 117 9.96 -4.50 -8.45
N HIS A 118 11.07 -5.23 -8.41
CA HIS A 118 12.14 -5.03 -7.44
C HIS A 118 13.46 -4.84 -8.17
N ILE A 119 14.16 -3.74 -7.89
CA ILE A 119 15.42 -3.38 -8.52
C ILE A 119 16.48 -3.22 -7.43
N ILE A 120 17.63 -3.85 -7.63
CA ILE A 120 18.85 -3.56 -6.86
C ILE A 120 19.77 -2.70 -7.74
N ILE A 121 20.28 -1.60 -7.17
CA ILE A 121 21.23 -0.70 -7.84
C ILE A 121 22.60 -1.38 -7.92
N LYS A 122 23.05 -1.64 -9.16
CA LYS A 122 24.25 -2.41 -9.50
C LYS A 122 25.51 -1.83 -8.83
N GLU A 123 25.66 -0.52 -8.87
CA GLU A 123 26.78 0.22 -8.27
C GLU A 123 26.84 0.04 -6.75
N ASN A 124 25.69 -0.21 -6.13
CA ASN A 124 25.54 -0.17 -4.68
C ASN A 124 25.32 -1.55 -4.05
N MET A 125 25.33 -2.64 -4.84
CA MET A 125 25.12 -4.02 -4.38
C MET A 125 25.98 -4.49 -3.21
N ARG A 126 27.19 -3.94 -3.05
CA ARG A 126 28.12 -4.28 -1.97
C ARG A 126 27.80 -3.56 -0.65
N ARG A 127 26.94 -2.54 -0.68
CA ARG A 127 26.50 -1.80 0.51
C ARG A 127 25.31 -2.53 1.11
N LYS A 128 25.54 -3.18 2.24
CA LYS A 128 24.54 -3.97 2.95
C LYS A 128 24.16 -3.28 4.25
N ASN A 129 22.88 -3.34 4.55
CA ASN A 129 22.37 -3.06 5.89
C ASN A 129 22.59 -4.29 6.78
N GLY A 130 22.36 -4.16 8.08
CA GLY A 130 22.40 -5.27 9.02
C GLY A 130 22.72 -4.84 10.45
N ARG A 131 23.19 -3.60 10.67
CA ARG A 131 23.47 -3.08 12.01
C ARG A 131 22.22 -2.51 12.68
N PHE A 132 21.42 -1.74 11.95
CA PHE A 132 20.23 -1.06 12.45
C PHE A 132 18.97 -1.49 11.69
N VAL A 133 19.11 -1.76 10.39
CA VAL A 133 18.04 -2.26 9.52
C VAL A 133 18.40 -3.69 9.08
N PRO A 134 17.49 -4.68 9.20
CA PRO A 134 17.73 -6.04 8.70
C PRO A 134 18.13 -6.06 7.23
N GLU A 135 19.02 -6.97 6.86
CA GLU A 135 19.37 -7.20 5.45
C GLU A 135 18.38 -8.20 4.86
N HIS A 136 17.41 -7.71 4.08
CA HIS A 136 16.46 -8.55 3.36
C HIS A 136 16.48 -8.31 1.85
N SER A 137 17.54 -7.71 1.32
CA SER A 137 17.62 -7.35 -0.11
C SER A 137 17.45 -8.53 -1.06
N ARG A 138 17.83 -9.73 -0.60
CA ARG A 138 17.73 -10.98 -1.35
C ARG A 138 16.47 -11.79 -1.03
N ASN A 139 15.65 -11.32 -0.09
CA ASN A 139 14.43 -12.00 0.36
C ASN A 139 13.17 -11.40 -0.29
N TYR A 140 13.24 -11.15 -1.60
CA TYR A 140 12.09 -10.66 -2.34
C TYR A 140 11.05 -11.78 -2.52
N ASN A 141 9.81 -11.54 -2.09
CA ASN A 141 8.70 -12.49 -2.18
C ASN A 141 8.07 -12.55 -3.58
N GLY A 142 8.38 -11.57 -4.44
CA GLY A 142 7.99 -11.61 -5.84
C GLY A 142 8.83 -12.61 -6.65
N LYS A 143 8.73 -12.51 -7.98
CA LYS A 143 9.40 -13.48 -8.86
C LYS A 143 10.86 -13.14 -9.13
N THR A 144 11.11 -11.90 -9.58
CA THR A 144 12.41 -11.53 -10.15
C THR A 144 12.88 -10.21 -9.56
N THR A 145 14.13 -10.21 -9.09
CA THR A 145 14.86 -8.98 -8.78
C THR A 145 15.72 -8.60 -9.98
N TYR A 146 15.61 -7.36 -10.43
CA TYR A 146 16.40 -6.82 -11.53
C TYR A 146 17.64 -6.11 -10.98
N ILE A 147 18.80 -6.39 -11.57
CA ILE A 147 20.02 -5.66 -11.25
C ILE A 147 20.26 -4.67 -12.36
N LEU A 148 20.03 -3.39 -12.07
CA LEU A 148 20.15 -2.30 -13.03
C LEU A 148 21.20 -1.31 -12.53
N SER A 149 21.94 -0.67 -13.45
CA SER A 149 22.67 0.54 -13.10
C SER A 149 21.70 1.62 -12.62
N GLU A 150 22.17 2.54 -11.80
CA GLU A 150 21.37 3.69 -11.34
C GLU A 150 20.72 4.43 -12.53
N ILE A 151 21.48 4.65 -13.60
CA ILE A 151 20.98 5.29 -14.83
C ILE A 151 19.83 4.48 -15.44
N GLU A 152 20.00 3.16 -15.63
CA GLU A 152 18.96 2.28 -16.20
C GLU A 152 17.71 2.27 -15.33
N ALA A 153 17.87 2.20 -14.01
CA ALA A 153 16.77 2.25 -13.06
C ALA A 153 15.99 3.56 -13.17
N VAL A 154 16.68 4.71 -13.19
CA VAL A 154 16.05 6.02 -13.37
C VAL A 154 15.32 6.11 -14.71
N LYS A 155 15.94 5.68 -15.83
CA LYS A 155 15.25 5.67 -17.14
C LYS A 155 13.98 4.84 -17.11
N PHE A 156 14.06 3.65 -16.53
CA PHE A 156 12.94 2.73 -16.44
C PHE A 156 11.80 3.31 -15.60
N ILE A 157 12.09 3.80 -14.39
CA ILE A 157 11.06 4.36 -13.51
C ILE A 157 10.46 5.65 -14.08
N GLN A 158 11.28 6.53 -14.65
CA GLN A 158 10.77 7.74 -15.31
C GLN A 158 9.82 7.40 -16.47
N SER A 159 10.04 6.28 -17.16
CA SER A 159 9.14 5.78 -18.21
C SER A 159 7.78 5.31 -17.66
N LEU A 160 7.79 4.65 -16.51
CA LEU A 160 6.56 4.30 -15.81
C LEU A 160 5.80 5.54 -15.34
N ILE A 161 6.50 6.52 -14.76
CA ILE A 161 5.89 7.78 -14.33
C ILE A 161 5.30 8.54 -15.51
N GLN A 162 6.04 8.65 -16.62
CA GLN A 162 5.57 9.27 -17.85
C GLN A 162 4.24 8.65 -18.30
N TYR A 163 4.17 7.32 -18.35
CA TYR A 163 2.94 6.65 -18.76
C TYR A 163 1.78 6.90 -17.77
N TYR A 164 1.98 6.55 -16.49
CA TYR A 164 0.89 6.50 -15.51
C TYR A 164 0.42 7.87 -15.00
N PHE A 165 1.33 8.83 -14.86
CA PHE A 165 1.03 10.15 -14.28
C PHE A 165 0.89 11.26 -15.33
N ILE A 166 1.38 11.05 -16.57
CA ILE A 166 1.36 12.09 -17.61
C ILE A 166 0.51 11.66 -18.81
N ASP A 167 0.86 10.56 -19.49
CA ASP A 167 0.25 10.21 -20.77
C ASP A 167 -1.25 9.90 -20.63
N ILE A 168 -1.63 9.16 -19.60
CA ILE A 168 -3.02 8.71 -19.40
C ILE A 168 -3.81 9.57 -18.41
N ARG A 169 -3.23 10.67 -17.91
CA ARG A 169 -3.82 11.48 -16.82
C ARG A 169 -5.23 12.00 -17.10
N HIS A 170 -5.54 12.22 -18.37
CA HIS A 170 -6.85 12.71 -18.84
C HIS A 170 -7.93 11.61 -18.86
N LYS A 171 -7.51 10.34 -18.93
CA LYS A 171 -8.41 9.17 -18.90
C LYS A 171 -8.53 8.59 -17.49
N ARG A 172 -7.45 8.66 -16.71
CA ARG A 172 -7.36 8.00 -15.41
C ARG A 172 -6.40 8.73 -14.49
N GLN A 173 -6.85 8.98 -13.28
CA GLN A 173 -5.99 9.51 -12.23
C GLN A 173 -5.11 8.40 -11.66
N CYS A 174 -3.83 8.71 -11.44
CA CYS A 174 -2.88 7.86 -10.77
C CYS A 174 -2.49 8.49 -9.43
N TYR A 175 -2.49 7.69 -8.37
CA TYR A 175 -2.09 8.11 -7.03
C TYR A 175 -0.77 7.45 -6.67
N LEU A 176 0.18 8.28 -6.21
CA LEU A 176 1.39 7.79 -5.57
C LEU A 176 1.04 7.27 -4.17
N VAL A 177 1.22 5.98 -3.94
CA VAL A 177 0.93 5.32 -2.67
C VAL A 177 2.22 5.10 -1.89
N GLY A 178 2.17 5.24 -0.58
CA GLY A 178 3.30 4.98 0.31
C GLY A 178 2.90 4.91 1.77
N HIS A 179 3.88 4.73 2.65
CA HIS A 179 3.71 4.74 4.10
C HIS A 179 4.69 5.77 4.68
N ASP A 180 4.25 7.04 4.76
CA ASP A 180 5.11 8.24 4.79
C ASP A 180 5.78 8.58 3.43
N VAL A 181 4.93 8.78 2.41
CA VAL A 181 5.29 9.08 1.01
C VAL A 181 6.36 10.19 0.84
N ARG A 182 6.45 11.12 1.79
CA ARG A 182 7.37 12.26 1.69
C ARG A 182 8.84 11.84 1.71
N GLY A 183 9.17 10.79 2.48
CA GLY A 183 10.53 10.28 2.55
C GLY A 183 11.02 9.76 1.21
N ASP A 184 10.23 8.86 0.59
CA ASP A 184 10.55 8.22 -0.68
C ASP A 184 10.69 9.22 -1.83
N ILE A 185 9.80 10.21 -1.90
CA ILE A 185 9.86 11.27 -2.93
C ILE A 185 11.21 11.99 -2.87
N GLN A 186 11.73 12.31 -1.68
CA GLN A 186 12.99 13.02 -1.56
C GLN A 186 14.17 12.21 -2.10
N TRP A 187 14.15 10.89 -1.92
CA TRP A 187 15.20 10.02 -2.44
C TRP A 187 15.09 9.85 -3.94
N MET A 188 13.87 9.68 -4.47
CA MET A 188 13.64 9.64 -5.91
C MET A 188 14.07 10.91 -6.62
N LEU A 189 13.75 12.10 -6.07
CA LEU A 189 14.20 13.37 -6.63
C LEU A 189 15.73 13.46 -6.66
N LYS A 190 16.43 12.97 -5.63
CA LYS A 190 17.90 12.92 -5.60
C LYS A 190 18.50 11.98 -6.65
N LEU A 191 17.80 10.89 -6.99
CA LEU A 191 18.16 10.00 -8.09
C LEU A 191 17.87 10.59 -9.48
N GLY A 192 17.18 11.74 -9.55
CA GLY A 192 16.77 12.35 -10.82
C GLY A 192 15.44 11.79 -11.36
N ILE A 193 14.65 11.12 -10.53
CA ILE A 193 13.28 10.69 -10.84
C ILE A 193 12.32 11.82 -10.47
N HIS A 194 11.58 12.30 -11.47
CA HIS A 194 10.71 13.47 -11.33
C HIS A 194 9.24 13.09 -11.50
N PHE A 195 8.41 13.65 -10.63
CA PHE A 195 6.95 13.56 -10.67
C PHE A 195 6.35 14.89 -11.15
N PRO A 196 5.18 14.87 -11.80
CA PRO A 196 4.40 16.10 -12.01
C PRO A 196 4.13 16.84 -10.70
N ALA A 197 4.17 18.18 -10.73
CA ALA A 197 3.99 19.01 -9.53
C ALA A 197 2.63 18.80 -8.84
N ASP A 198 1.62 18.38 -9.58
CA ASP A 198 0.26 18.12 -9.14
C ASP A 198 -0.02 16.63 -8.85
N THR A 199 1.03 15.83 -8.64
CA THR A 199 0.91 14.41 -8.33
C THR A 199 0.07 14.19 -7.07
N SER A 200 -1.05 13.48 -7.23
CA SER A 200 -1.90 13.07 -6.12
C SER A 200 -1.23 11.93 -5.34
N SER A 201 -1.36 11.94 -4.02
CA SER A 201 -0.78 10.91 -3.15
C SER A 201 -1.80 10.32 -2.18
N LEU A 202 -1.58 9.06 -1.82
CA LEU A 202 -2.36 8.30 -0.85
C LEU A 202 -1.38 7.72 0.20
N ASP A 203 -1.42 8.27 1.41
CA ASP A 203 -0.50 7.89 2.48
C ASP A 203 -1.19 6.92 3.45
N THR A 204 -0.77 5.66 3.39
CA THR A 204 -1.36 4.58 4.20
C THR A 204 -1.11 4.76 5.69
N GLN A 205 -0.05 5.48 6.08
CA GLN A 205 0.20 5.81 7.49
C GLN A 205 -0.89 6.74 8.02
N LYS A 206 -1.31 7.74 7.23
CA LYS A 206 -2.39 8.68 7.61
C LYS A 206 -3.75 8.00 7.64
N ILE A 207 -4.02 7.11 6.69
CA ILE A 207 -5.27 6.34 6.64
C ILE A 207 -5.37 5.41 7.86
N TYR A 208 -4.28 4.73 8.19
CA TYR A 208 -4.20 3.91 9.40
C TYR A 208 -4.37 4.77 10.66
N ALA A 209 -3.63 5.87 10.76
CA ALA A 209 -3.67 6.77 11.90
C ALA A 209 -5.05 7.43 12.12
N ALA A 210 -5.86 7.60 11.07
CA ALA A 210 -7.22 8.10 11.18
C ALA A 210 -8.10 7.25 12.12
N SER A 211 -7.82 5.94 12.23
CA SER A 211 -8.54 5.00 13.11
C SER A 211 -7.74 4.58 14.34
N HIS A 212 -6.42 4.49 14.22
CA HIS A 212 -5.55 3.89 15.24
C HIS A 212 -4.67 4.90 15.99
N GLY A 213 -4.64 6.16 15.54
CA GLY A 213 -3.69 7.17 16.01
C GLY A 213 -2.30 7.02 15.38
N MET A 214 -1.48 8.07 15.51
CA MET A 214 -0.15 8.12 14.89
C MET A 214 0.91 7.33 15.68
N ASN A 215 0.69 7.12 16.97
CA ASN A 215 1.66 6.46 17.85
C ASN A 215 1.84 5.00 17.43
N GLY A 216 3.02 4.66 16.92
CA GLY A 216 3.34 3.32 16.45
C GLY A 216 2.72 2.96 15.09
N ALA A 217 2.35 3.95 14.27
CA ALA A 217 1.89 3.77 12.88
C ALA A 217 3.05 3.43 11.93
N SER A 218 3.83 2.39 12.26
CA SER A 218 4.80 1.80 11.33
C SER A 218 4.08 0.85 10.37
N LEU A 219 4.69 0.59 9.20
CA LEU A 219 4.15 -0.35 8.22
C LEU A 219 3.90 -1.72 8.86
N LYS A 220 4.88 -2.24 9.61
CA LYS A 220 4.79 -3.51 10.37
C LYS A 220 3.55 -3.54 11.28
N ASN A 221 3.32 -2.50 12.07
CA ASN A 221 2.20 -2.46 13.00
C ASN A 221 0.85 -2.30 12.29
N ALA A 222 0.81 -1.52 11.21
CA ALA A 222 -0.39 -1.35 10.42
C ALA A 222 -0.79 -2.66 9.72
N LEU A 223 0.17 -3.39 9.15
CA LEU A 223 -0.04 -4.73 8.57
C LEU A 223 -0.55 -5.72 9.61
N ARG A 224 0.04 -5.75 10.82
CA ARG A 224 -0.42 -6.60 11.93
C ARG A 224 -1.85 -6.27 12.34
N SER A 225 -2.17 -5.00 12.51
CA SER A 225 -3.51 -4.56 12.92
C SER A 225 -4.58 -4.84 11.87
N ALA A 226 -4.16 -4.93 10.60
CA ALA A 226 -5.03 -5.26 9.47
C ALA A 226 -5.10 -6.77 9.19
N ASP A 227 -4.48 -7.60 10.05
CA ASP A 227 -4.33 -9.05 9.92
C ASP A 227 -3.75 -9.46 8.55
N ILE A 228 -2.76 -8.72 8.05
CA ILE A 228 -2.05 -9.01 6.80
C ILE A 228 -0.76 -9.76 7.13
N PRO A 229 -0.63 -11.06 6.76
CA PRO A 229 0.62 -11.79 6.88
C PRO A 229 1.70 -11.14 6.03
N HIS A 230 2.87 -10.94 6.63
CA HIS A 230 4.00 -10.33 5.95
C HIS A 230 5.31 -10.95 6.44
N ALA A 231 6.29 -10.99 5.54
CA ALA A 231 7.64 -11.46 5.80
C ALA A 231 8.64 -10.59 5.03
N PHE A 232 9.85 -10.47 5.57
CA PHE A 232 10.96 -9.78 4.92
C PHE A 232 10.65 -8.31 4.56
N LEU A 233 10.10 -7.55 5.52
CA LEU A 233 10.13 -6.08 5.47
C LEU A 233 11.58 -5.59 5.46
N HIS A 234 11.85 -4.41 4.93
CA HIS A 234 13.19 -3.94 4.54
C HIS A 234 13.73 -4.62 3.28
N ASN A 235 12.80 -4.96 2.40
CA ASN A 235 13.05 -5.28 1.01
C ASN A 235 12.12 -4.38 0.22
N ALA A 236 12.66 -3.42 -0.53
CA ALA A 236 11.86 -2.36 -1.13
C ALA A 236 10.69 -2.91 -1.97
N GLY A 237 10.91 -4.00 -2.71
CA GLY A 237 9.87 -4.67 -3.49
C GLY A 237 8.73 -5.24 -2.65
N ASN A 238 9.06 -5.87 -1.51
CA ASN A 238 8.07 -6.38 -0.56
C ASN A 238 7.33 -5.23 0.13
N ASP A 239 8.03 -4.18 0.55
CA ASP A 239 7.46 -3.05 1.26
C ASP A 239 6.49 -2.26 0.38
N ALA A 240 6.84 -2.06 -0.90
CA ALA A 240 5.91 -1.51 -1.89
C ALA A 240 4.65 -2.39 -2.07
N TYR A 241 4.81 -3.72 -2.14
CA TYR A 241 3.68 -4.65 -2.23
C TYR A 241 2.79 -4.59 -0.99
N TYR A 242 3.38 -4.72 0.20
CA TYR A 242 2.63 -4.73 1.45
C TYR A 242 1.96 -3.40 1.73
N THR A 243 2.59 -2.27 1.38
CA THR A 243 1.97 -0.95 1.46
C THR A 243 0.75 -0.85 0.55
N LEU A 244 0.83 -1.36 -0.68
CA LEU A 244 -0.30 -1.37 -1.60
C LEU A 244 -1.43 -2.28 -1.11
N VAL A 245 -1.12 -3.48 -0.61
CA VAL A 245 -2.12 -4.40 -0.02
C VAL A 245 -2.74 -3.79 1.23
N LEU A 246 -1.96 -3.10 2.05
CA LEU A 246 -2.45 -2.36 3.20
C LEU A 246 -3.43 -1.26 2.76
N ALA A 247 -3.14 -0.52 1.69
CA ALA A 247 -4.08 0.45 1.14
C ALA A 247 -5.41 -0.21 0.72
N LEU A 248 -5.35 -1.35 0.02
CA LEU A 248 -6.54 -2.11 -0.37
C LEU A 248 -7.35 -2.54 0.85
N ARG A 249 -6.70 -3.08 1.88
CA ARG A 249 -7.37 -3.56 3.10
C ARG A 249 -7.96 -2.42 3.94
N LEU A 250 -7.20 -1.34 4.14
CA LEU A 250 -7.63 -0.17 4.93
C LEU A 250 -8.74 0.62 4.24
N CYS A 251 -8.84 0.58 2.92
CA CYS A 251 -9.83 1.35 2.17
C CYS A 251 -11.00 0.52 1.65
N ASP A 252 -11.11 -0.76 2.02
CA ASP A 252 -12.25 -1.60 1.69
C ASP A 252 -13.26 -1.63 2.87
N PRO A 253 -14.47 -1.07 2.70
CA PRO A 253 -15.51 -1.08 3.73
C PRO A 253 -15.88 -2.47 4.25
N GLN A 254 -15.97 -3.48 3.38
CA GLN A 254 -16.37 -4.83 3.77
C GLN A 254 -15.25 -5.51 4.55
N SER A 255 -14.02 -5.37 4.05
CA SER A 255 -12.80 -5.80 4.71
C SER A 255 -12.72 -5.27 6.15
N ARG A 256 -12.96 -3.97 6.33
CA ARG A 256 -12.93 -3.34 7.66
C ARG A 256 -14.07 -3.83 8.55
N ALA A 257 -15.30 -3.95 8.04
CA ALA A 257 -16.46 -4.43 8.78
C ALA A 257 -16.27 -5.85 9.35
N LEU A 258 -15.61 -6.72 8.58
CA LEU A 258 -15.31 -8.11 8.96
C LEU A 258 -14.09 -8.21 9.91
N SER A 259 -13.30 -7.16 10.03
CA SER A 259 -12.07 -7.14 10.82
C SER A 259 -12.26 -6.42 12.16
N THR A 260 -11.21 -6.44 12.98
CA THR A 260 -11.15 -5.64 14.21
C THR A 260 -10.60 -4.22 13.99
N LEU A 261 -10.34 -3.80 12.74
CA LEU A 261 -9.72 -2.50 12.42
C LEU A 261 -10.47 -1.30 13.02
N ASP A 262 -11.80 -1.38 13.07
CA ASP A 262 -12.65 -0.30 13.58
C ASP A 262 -13.23 -0.59 14.97
N LYS A 263 -12.93 -1.77 15.53
CA LYS A 263 -13.37 -2.15 16.88
C LYS A 263 -12.33 -1.67 17.91
N PRO A 264 -12.75 -1.41 19.17
CA PRO A 264 -11.79 -1.28 20.26
C PRO A 264 -11.01 -2.60 20.36
N HIS A 265 -9.69 -2.54 20.28
CA HIS A 265 -8.88 -3.74 20.56
C HIS A 265 -9.09 -4.09 22.03
N PRO A 266 -9.45 -5.33 22.41
CA PRO A 266 -9.29 -5.73 23.79
C PRO A 266 -7.83 -5.49 24.16
N ILE A 267 -7.58 -4.80 25.27
CA ILE A 267 -6.23 -4.54 25.76
C ILE A 267 -5.61 -5.91 26.02
N LEU A 268 -4.83 -6.41 25.08
CA LEU A 268 -4.06 -7.63 25.31
C LEU A 268 -3.06 -7.30 26.42
N PRO A 269 -3.03 -8.06 27.54
CA PRO A 269 -2.06 -7.82 28.59
C PRO A 269 -0.67 -7.88 27.96
N LYS A 270 0.16 -6.87 28.25
CA LYS A 270 1.56 -6.84 27.81
C LYS A 270 2.29 -8.07 28.39
N LYS A 271 2.32 -9.19 27.66
CA LYS A 271 3.22 -10.29 27.99
C LYS A 271 4.65 -9.77 27.78
N LYS A 272 5.46 -9.78 28.85
CA LYS A 272 6.92 -9.64 28.72
C LYS A 272 7.37 -10.77 27.79
N LEU A 273 7.88 -10.43 26.59
CA LEU A 273 8.56 -11.39 25.73
C LEU A 273 9.67 -12.05 26.55
N ARG A 274 9.72 -13.39 26.56
CA ARG A 274 10.84 -14.11 27.16
C ARG A 274 12.10 -13.75 26.37
N PRO A 275 13.25 -13.53 27.02
CA PRO A 275 14.44 -12.94 26.39
C PRO A 275 15.08 -13.77 25.25
N ASN A 276 14.63 -15.01 25.01
CA ASN A 276 15.26 -15.92 24.05
C ASN A 276 14.32 -16.46 22.96
N CYS A 277 13.18 -15.82 22.71
CA CYS A 277 12.35 -16.18 21.57
C CYS A 277 12.88 -15.48 20.31
N SER A 278 13.43 -16.22 19.36
CA SER A 278 13.77 -15.69 18.03
C SER A 278 12.54 -15.00 17.43
N GLU A 279 12.74 -13.84 16.81
CA GLU A 279 11.69 -13.10 16.10
C GLU A 279 11.05 -13.99 15.03
N GLY A 280 9.91 -14.60 15.36
CA GLY A 280 9.25 -15.58 14.49
C GLY A 280 8.10 -16.37 15.11
N GLU A 281 7.93 -16.41 16.42
CA GLU A 281 6.81 -17.15 17.02
C GLU A 281 5.49 -16.35 16.97
N PHE A 282 4.71 -16.61 15.92
CA PHE A 282 3.25 -16.46 15.99
C PHE A 282 2.70 -17.50 16.97
N ILE A 283 2.58 -17.14 18.24
CA ILE A 283 1.70 -17.87 19.17
C ILE A 283 0.62 -16.90 19.61
N ASP A 284 -0.36 -16.71 18.74
CA ASP A 284 -1.70 -16.48 19.24
C ASP A 284 -2.12 -17.83 19.85
N SER A 285 -2.28 -17.91 21.18
CA SER A 285 -2.73 -19.17 21.77
C SER A 285 -4.06 -19.56 21.14
N ALA A 286 -4.37 -20.85 21.09
CA ALA A 286 -5.70 -21.31 20.65
C ALA A 286 -6.83 -20.58 21.40
N GLU A 287 -6.61 -20.24 22.67
CA GLU A 287 -7.52 -19.42 23.49
C GLU A 287 -7.70 -17.99 22.97
N ALA A 288 -6.63 -17.34 22.48
CA ALA A 288 -6.72 -16.01 21.88
C ALA A 288 -7.50 -16.06 20.55
N LEU A 289 -7.28 -17.10 19.73
CA LEU A 289 -8.04 -17.34 18.50
C LEU A 289 -9.52 -17.61 18.80
N ILE A 290 -9.81 -18.49 19.76
CA ILE A 290 -11.17 -18.81 20.20
C ILE A 290 -11.87 -17.55 20.73
N SER A 291 -11.19 -16.71 21.52
CA SER A 291 -11.76 -15.46 22.03
C SER A 291 -12.13 -14.48 20.91
N ARG A 292 -11.32 -14.38 19.84
CA ARG A 292 -11.65 -13.54 18.67
C ARG A 292 -12.87 -14.07 17.91
N LEU A 293 -12.99 -15.38 17.76
CA LEU A 293 -14.14 -16.03 17.11
C LEU A 293 -15.43 -15.81 17.92
N TYR A 294 -15.38 -15.93 19.24
CA TYR A 294 -16.54 -15.72 20.12
C TYR A 294 -17.02 -14.25 20.19
N VAL A 295 -16.11 -13.27 20.09
CA VAL A 295 -16.49 -11.85 20.07
C VAL A 295 -17.21 -11.45 18.77
N GLN A 296 -17.04 -12.22 17.68
CA GLN A 296 -17.81 -11.99 16.44
C GLN A 296 -19.27 -12.47 16.56
N GLU A 297 -19.54 -13.58 17.26
CA GLU A 297 -20.90 -14.12 17.41
C GLU A 297 -21.79 -13.24 18.31
N TYR A 298 -21.23 -12.61 19.36
CA TYR A 298 -22.01 -11.84 20.35
C TYR A 298 -22.52 -10.45 19.91
N THR A 299 -22.44 -10.11 18.62
CA THR A 299 -22.95 -8.81 18.10
C THR A 299 -24.16 -8.93 17.18
N HIS A 300 -24.74 -10.12 17.04
CA HIS A 300 -25.91 -10.34 16.18
C HIS A 300 -27.24 -10.69 16.87
N ASP A 301 -27.27 -10.90 18.17
CA ASP A 301 -28.51 -11.18 18.89
C ASP A 301 -28.84 -10.06 19.89
N GLU A 302 -29.80 -9.22 19.50
CA GLU A 302 -30.69 -8.34 20.29
C GLU A 302 -31.20 -7.29 19.27
N VAL A 303 -32.42 -7.36 18.73
CA VAL A 303 -33.71 -7.30 19.42
C VAL A 303 -34.79 -7.97 18.55
N HIS A 304 -35.33 -9.09 19.02
CA HIS A 304 -36.73 -9.46 18.77
C HIS A 304 -37.37 -9.72 20.13
N GLU A 305 -37.77 -8.65 20.82
CA GLU A 305 -38.80 -8.76 21.85
C GLU A 305 -40.13 -9.02 21.14
N SER A 306 -40.54 -10.28 21.15
CA SER A 306 -41.92 -10.66 20.90
C SER A 306 -42.75 -10.16 22.09
N ASN A 307 -43.53 -9.11 21.87
CA ASN A 307 -44.63 -8.76 22.76
C ASN A 307 -45.66 -9.89 22.70
N GLY A 308 -45.59 -10.78 23.70
CA GLY A 308 -46.73 -11.59 24.10
C GLY A 308 -47.61 -10.75 25.02
N GLU A 309 -48.81 -10.43 24.57
CA GLU A 309 -49.94 -10.17 25.45
C GLU A 309 -51.07 -11.13 25.05
N GLU A 310 -51.25 -12.17 25.87
CA GLU A 310 -52.56 -12.80 26.06
C GLU A 310 -53.30 -12.03 27.16
N VAL A 311 -54.52 -11.59 26.82
CA VAL A 311 -55.81 -11.63 27.55
C VAL A 311 -56.64 -10.39 27.20
#